data_AF-V9L2D8-F1
#
_entry.id   AF-V9L2D8-F1
#
_cell.length_a   1.000
_cell.length_b   1.000
_cell.length_c   1.000
_cell.angle_alpha   90.00
_cell.angle_beta   90.00
_cell.angle_gamma   90.00
#
_symmetry.space_group_name_H-M   'P 1'
#
loop_
_entity.id
_entity.type
_entity.pdbx_description
1 polymer ?
#
loop_
_entity_poly.entity_id
_entity_poly.type
_entity_poly.pdbx_seq_one_letter_code
_entity_poly.pdbx_strand_id
1 'polypeptide(L)'
;KQRMEVTAAALSDLGYGGPLVGVSELLRAVEAGPSCPRFAGLCAWLVEELRAVCSLEERVSPTEGPDDAETFQLEVSGLLAELHCPYPSLTTGPVTARLTNKETCLQLLGFLSSELQAARCLYGRQSPAPREGEVEEGGDVDCELRSLFTDLGLAQPSPRTSLSQLLTQLTAKVSEVVAEQDVGAALLTCSLEPAQWERLEVIGEVLGKDYECRKQMLLHRLDLTIQSFRWSPRAEERRAAVRSVYEPLRRELSARSHVTLAHVLAARHDLSIVTKTTSLASRKHTACAINKVVMGAVPDRGGRPSDLERPMPTWDGRRGEGGRKRNKQKRGKGHKQP
;
A
#
# COMPACT_ATOMS: atom_id res chain seq x y z
N LYS A 1 -28.69 7.29 12.79
CA LYS A 1 -29.31 7.08 11.46
C LYS A 1 -28.24 6.87 10.39
N GLN A 2 -27.37 7.86 10.12
CA GLN A 2 -26.28 7.73 9.14
C GLN A 2 -25.35 6.52 9.34
N ARG A 3 -24.85 6.27 10.56
CA ARG A 3 -23.99 5.08 10.84
C ARG A 3 -24.67 3.74 10.55
N MET A 4 -25.96 3.64 10.82
CA MET A 4 -26.74 2.42 10.62
C MET A 4 -26.97 2.15 9.13
N GLU A 5 -27.25 3.19 8.34
CA GLU A 5 -27.37 3.09 6.88
C GLU A 5 -26.04 2.66 6.25
N VAL A 6 -24.92 3.19 6.74
CA VAL A 6 -23.57 2.78 6.30
C VAL A 6 -23.29 1.32 6.64
N THR A 7 -23.60 0.87 7.88
CA THR A 7 -23.42 -0.53 8.26
C THR A 7 -24.29 -1.46 7.41
N ALA A 8 -25.54 -1.09 7.14
CA ALA A 8 -26.43 -1.89 6.30
C ALA A 8 -25.92 -2.00 4.86
N ALA A 9 -25.43 -0.90 4.28
CA ALA A 9 -24.80 -0.91 2.96
C ALA A 9 -23.56 -1.82 2.94
N ALA A 10 -22.67 -1.69 3.93
CA ALA A 10 -21.48 -2.52 4.02
C ALA A 10 -21.80 -4.02 4.12
N LEU A 11 -22.85 -4.40 4.86
CA LEU A 11 -23.31 -5.80 4.93
C LEU A 11 -23.84 -6.30 3.59
N SER A 12 -24.55 -5.46 2.84
CA SER A 12 -25.02 -5.78 1.49
C SER A 12 -23.83 -6.00 0.54
N ASP A 13 -22.84 -5.09 0.58
CA ASP A 13 -21.61 -5.20 -0.24
C ASP A 13 -20.80 -6.45 0.10
N LEU A 14 -20.85 -6.88 1.37
CA LEU A 14 -20.22 -8.11 1.84
C LEU A 14 -20.98 -9.38 1.43
N GLY A 15 -22.15 -9.25 0.81
CA GLY A 15 -22.98 -10.37 0.35
C GLY A 15 -23.82 -11.03 1.46
N TYR A 16 -24.11 -10.30 2.54
CA TYR A 16 -24.92 -10.85 3.63
C TYR A 16 -26.38 -11.06 3.20
N GLY A 17 -26.82 -12.31 3.12
CA GLY A 17 -28.19 -12.71 2.78
C GLY A 17 -29.06 -13.14 3.97
N GLY A 18 -28.67 -12.80 5.20
CA GLY A 18 -29.32 -13.28 6.42
C GLY A 18 -30.54 -12.47 6.90
N PRO A 19 -31.07 -12.76 8.10
CA PRO A 19 -32.31 -12.17 8.62
C PRO A 19 -32.20 -10.70 9.09
N LEU A 20 -31.05 -10.05 8.91
CA LEU A 20 -30.80 -8.65 9.32
C LEU A 20 -30.50 -7.71 8.13
N VAL A 21 -30.99 -8.06 6.93
CA VAL A 21 -30.87 -7.23 5.73
C VAL A 21 -31.69 -5.94 5.84
N GLY A 22 -32.81 -5.97 6.56
CA GLY A 22 -33.67 -4.80 6.78
C GLY A 22 -33.10 -3.85 7.85
N VAL A 23 -33.07 -2.55 7.54
CA VAL A 23 -32.63 -1.49 8.46
C VAL A 23 -33.36 -1.51 9.81
N SER A 24 -34.67 -1.77 9.80
CA SER A 24 -35.50 -1.85 11.02
C SER A 24 -35.21 -3.09 11.85
N GLU A 25 -34.84 -4.21 11.21
CA GLU A 25 -34.52 -5.47 11.87
C GLU A 25 -33.13 -5.41 12.49
N LEU A 26 -32.18 -4.83 11.76
CA LEU A 26 -30.84 -4.52 12.24
C LEU A 26 -30.89 -3.62 13.48
N LEU A 27 -31.72 -2.56 13.45
CA LEU A 27 -31.88 -1.66 14.60
C LEU A 27 -32.35 -2.42 15.85
N ARG A 28 -33.37 -3.27 15.72
CA ARG A 28 -33.86 -4.09 16.85
C ARG A 28 -32.81 -5.05 17.39
N ALA A 29 -32.02 -5.66 16.51
CA ALA A 29 -30.97 -6.58 16.92
C ALA A 29 -29.83 -5.87 17.66
N VAL A 30 -29.43 -4.70 17.16
CA VAL A 30 -28.38 -3.86 17.76
C VAL A 30 -28.80 -3.27 19.11
N GLU A 31 -30.08 -2.88 19.27
CA GLU A 31 -30.61 -2.38 20.55
C GLU A 31 -30.69 -3.48 21.62
N ALA A 32 -30.95 -4.72 21.21
CA ALA A 32 -30.96 -5.88 22.10
C ALA A 32 -29.55 -6.45 22.37
N GLY A 33 -28.57 -6.14 21.52
CA GLY A 33 -27.16 -6.45 21.72
C GLY A 33 -26.86 -7.95 21.87
N PRO A 34 -25.91 -8.35 22.74
CA PRO A 34 -25.48 -9.74 22.95
C PRO A 34 -26.59 -10.72 23.32
N SER A 35 -27.69 -10.25 23.91
CA SER A 35 -28.83 -11.11 24.28
C SER A 35 -29.71 -11.46 23.08
N CYS A 36 -29.46 -10.89 21.90
CA CYS A 36 -30.18 -11.19 20.68
C CYS A 36 -29.44 -12.22 19.82
N PRO A 37 -30.01 -13.43 19.61
CA PRO A 37 -29.42 -14.46 18.75
C PRO A 37 -29.10 -13.98 17.33
N ARG A 38 -29.91 -13.07 16.78
CA ARG A 38 -29.69 -12.52 15.44
C ARG A 38 -28.47 -11.62 15.38
N PHE A 39 -28.22 -10.83 16.43
CA PHE A 39 -27.04 -9.97 16.51
C PHE A 39 -25.77 -10.82 16.68
N ALA A 40 -25.77 -11.77 17.61
CA ALA A 40 -24.66 -12.68 17.81
C ALA A 40 -24.38 -13.52 16.55
N GLY A 41 -25.42 -14.01 15.88
CA GLY A 41 -25.30 -14.75 14.62
C GLY A 41 -24.72 -13.93 13.47
N LEU A 42 -25.03 -12.62 13.39
CA LEU A 42 -24.40 -11.73 12.41
C LEU A 42 -22.91 -11.52 12.71
N CYS A 43 -22.54 -11.32 13.98
CA CYS A 43 -21.13 -11.23 14.39
C CYS A 43 -20.39 -12.54 14.08
N ALA A 44 -20.98 -13.69 14.41
CA ALA A 44 -20.41 -15.01 14.11
C ALA A 44 -20.20 -15.21 12.59
N TRP A 45 -21.16 -14.80 11.77
CA TRP A 45 -21.02 -14.85 10.31
C TRP A 45 -19.85 -13.98 9.82
N LEU A 46 -19.75 -12.72 10.27
CA LEU A 46 -18.64 -11.83 9.90
C LEU A 46 -17.28 -12.43 10.27
N VAL A 47 -17.20 -13.09 11.44
CA VAL A 47 -15.97 -13.72 11.93
C VAL A 47 -15.61 -14.95 11.12
N GLU A 48 -16.59 -15.77 10.73
CA GLU A 48 -16.32 -16.95 9.90
C GLU A 48 -15.88 -16.55 8.48
N GLU A 49 -16.50 -15.52 7.90
CA GLU A 49 -16.06 -14.94 6.63
C GLU A 49 -14.65 -14.35 6.72
N LEU A 50 -14.31 -13.71 7.85
CA LEU A 50 -12.95 -13.23 8.10
C LEU A 50 -11.98 -14.41 8.13
N ARG A 51 -12.31 -15.48 8.87
CA ARG A 51 -11.48 -16.69 8.99
C ARG A 51 -11.23 -17.41 7.67
N ALA A 52 -12.15 -17.28 6.71
CA ALA A 52 -11.95 -17.82 5.37
C ALA A 52 -10.84 -17.11 4.58
N VAL A 53 -10.57 -15.82 4.88
CA VAL A 53 -9.61 -14.98 4.15
C VAL A 53 -8.40 -14.54 4.97
N CYS A 54 -8.42 -14.72 6.29
CA CYS A 54 -7.31 -14.42 7.19
C CYS A 54 -7.13 -15.50 8.27
N SER A 55 -5.90 -15.67 8.72
CA SER A 55 -5.54 -16.67 9.74
C SER A 55 -5.89 -16.17 11.14
N LEU A 56 -7.16 -16.31 11.56
CA LEU A 56 -7.61 -16.00 12.92
C LEU A 56 -7.75 -17.27 13.77
N GLU A 57 -7.24 -17.20 15.00
CA GLU A 57 -7.34 -18.23 16.02
C GLU A 57 -8.68 -18.17 16.75
N GLU A 58 -9.15 -16.95 17.08
CA GLU A 58 -10.38 -16.75 17.83
C GLU A 58 -11.63 -17.09 17.02
N ARG A 59 -12.67 -17.52 17.75
CA ARG A 59 -13.99 -17.87 17.19
C ARG A 59 -15.07 -17.17 17.97
N VAL A 60 -16.15 -16.82 17.27
CA VAL A 60 -17.35 -16.29 17.90
C VAL A 60 -18.50 -17.22 17.55
N SER A 61 -19.10 -17.79 18.58
CA SER A 61 -20.21 -18.73 18.48
C SER A 61 -21.54 -17.95 18.45
N PRO A 62 -22.52 -18.37 17.64
CA PRO A 62 -23.87 -17.81 17.74
C PRO A 62 -24.49 -18.16 19.10
N THR A 63 -25.24 -17.22 19.69
CA THR A 63 -25.95 -17.45 20.96
C THR A 63 -27.32 -18.08 20.71
N GLU A 64 -27.74 -19.03 21.55
CA GLU A 64 -29.11 -19.59 21.49
C GLU A 64 -30.10 -18.76 22.34
N GLY A 65 -29.59 -17.95 23.27
CA GLY A 65 -30.39 -17.09 24.13
C GLY A 65 -29.56 -16.13 25.00
N PRO A 66 -30.21 -15.42 25.95
CA PRO A 66 -29.54 -14.46 26.83
C PRO A 66 -28.53 -15.08 27.80
N ASP A 67 -28.65 -16.38 28.09
CA ASP A 67 -27.75 -17.09 29.01
C ASP A 67 -26.32 -17.23 28.44
N ASP A 68 -26.18 -17.26 27.11
CA ASP A 68 -24.88 -17.35 26.42
C ASP A 68 -24.23 -15.97 26.19
N ALA A 69 -24.92 -14.88 26.54
CA ALA A 69 -24.50 -13.52 26.20
C ALA A 69 -23.18 -13.11 26.86
N GLU A 70 -22.84 -13.66 28.02
CA GLU A 70 -21.56 -13.41 28.68
C GLU A 70 -20.41 -14.13 27.96
N THR A 71 -20.62 -15.40 27.61
CA THR A 71 -19.66 -16.21 26.85
C THR A 71 -19.35 -15.58 25.49
N PHE A 72 -20.40 -15.18 24.75
CA PHE A 72 -20.25 -14.46 23.48
C PHE A 72 -19.43 -13.18 23.62
N GLN A 73 -19.64 -12.40 24.70
CA GLN A 73 -18.88 -11.17 24.91
C GLN A 73 -17.41 -11.43 25.24
N LEU A 74 -17.09 -12.55 25.90
CA LEU A 74 -15.72 -12.97 26.15
C LEU A 74 -15.01 -13.39 24.85
N GLU A 75 -15.66 -14.19 24.02
CA GLU A 75 -15.18 -14.59 22.69
C GLU A 75 -14.91 -13.36 21.81
N VAL A 76 -15.87 -12.42 21.75
CA VAL A 76 -15.71 -11.16 21.02
C VAL A 76 -14.55 -10.34 21.59
N SER A 77 -14.34 -10.33 22.91
CA SER A 77 -13.20 -9.62 23.50
C SER A 77 -11.86 -10.25 23.14
N GLY A 78 -11.77 -11.58 23.01
CA GLY A 78 -10.58 -12.29 22.53
C GLY A 78 -10.27 -11.90 21.09
N LEU A 79 -11.28 -12.01 20.22
CA LEU A 79 -11.20 -11.63 18.81
C LEU A 79 -10.75 -10.16 18.62
N LEU A 80 -11.33 -9.23 19.39
CA LEU A 80 -10.96 -7.81 19.29
C LEU A 80 -9.52 -7.54 19.73
N ALA A 81 -8.97 -8.36 20.63
CA ALA A 81 -7.57 -8.27 21.03
C ALA A 81 -6.64 -8.81 19.93
N GLU A 82 -7.02 -9.93 19.31
CA GLU A 82 -6.31 -10.53 18.15
C GLU A 82 -6.29 -9.58 16.95
N LEU A 83 -7.44 -8.99 16.61
CA LEU A 83 -7.58 -7.99 15.54
C LEU A 83 -6.99 -6.61 15.88
N HIS A 84 -6.41 -6.45 17.08
CA HIS A 84 -5.84 -5.18 17.55
C HIS A 84 -6.81 -3.99 17.42
N CYS A 85 -8.07 -4.19 17.82
CA CYS A 85 -9.13 -3.21 17.67
C CYS A 85 -8.75 -1.85 18.29
N PRO A 86 -8.77 -0.74 17.52
CA PRO A 86 -8.29 0.56 17.99
C PRO A 86 -9.30 1.30 18.86
N TYR A 87 -10.51 0.76 19.05
CA TYR A 87 -11.62 1.45 19.71
C TYR A 87 -11.66 1.16 21.22
N PRO A 88 -11.35 2.15 22.09
CA PRO A 88 -11.32 1.92 23.53
C PRO A 88 -12.68 1.52 24.11
N SER A 89 -13.78 1.98 23.48
CA SER A 89 -15.15 1.61 23.85
C SER A 89 -15.42 0.10 23.73
N LEU A 90 -14.65 -0.63 22.92
CA LEU A 90 -14.80 -2.07 22.71
C LEU A 90 -13.71 -2.89 23.43
N THR A 91 -12.59 -2.28 23.81
CA THR A 91 -11.43 -3.00 24.38
C THR A 91 -11.14 -2.68 25.85
N THR A 92 -11.69 -1.59 26.40
CA THR A 92 -11.42 -1.17 27.79
C THR A 92 -12.64 -1.35 28.70
N GLY A 93 -12.39 -1.48 30.01
CA GLY A 93 -13.45 -1.70 31.01
C GLY A 93 -13.96 -3.15 31.08
N PRO A 94 -15.01 -3.41 31.88
CA PRO A 94 -15.56 -4.75 32.06
C PRO A 94 -16.20 -5.28 30.77
N VAL A 95 -15.87 -6.52 30.39
CA VAL A 95 -16.23 -7.13 29.08
C VAL A 95 -17.74 -7.12 28.83
N THR A 96 -18.53 -7.51 29.83
CA THR A 96 -20.00 -7.61 29.73
C THR A 96 -20.72 -6.26 29.66
N ALA A 97 -20.01 -5.14 29.88
CA ALA A 97 -20.60 -3.81 29.79
C ALA A 97 -20.38 -3.16 28.40
N ARG A 98 -19.48 -3.70 27.57
CA ARG A 98 -19.01 -3.02 26.36
C ARG A 98 -20.05 -2.99 25.23
N LEU A 99 -20.90 -4.02 25.13
CA LEU A 99 -21.91 -4.16 24.09
C LEU A 99 -23.34 -3.89 24.59
N THR A 100 -23.49 -3.05 25.60
CA THR A 100 -24.78 -2.70 26.20
C THR A 100 -25.51 -1.56 25.48
N ASN A 101 -24.80 -0.81 24.63
CA ASN A 101 -25.34 0.35 23.93
C ASN A 101 -25.40 0.07 22.42
N LYS A 102 -26.48 0.53 21.77
CA LYS A 102 -26.61 0.48 20.31
C LYS A 102 -25.40 1.05 19.57
N GLU A 103 -24.78 2.09 20.13
CA GLU A 103 -23.63 2.74 19.48
C GLU A 103 -22.40 1.85 19.47
N THR A 104 -22.14 1.12 20.55
CA THR A 104 -21.00 0.19 20.63
C THR A 104 -21.27 -1.08 19.84
N CYS A 105 -22.51 -1.56 19.79
CA CYS A 105 -22.93 -2.65 18.90
C CYS A 105 -22.75 -2.28 17.41
N LEU A 106 -23.16 -1.08 16.99
CA LEU A 106 -22.91 -0.60 15.62
C LEU A 106 -21.43 -0.38 15.35
N GLN A 107 -20.67 0.07 16.34
CA GLN A 107 -19.22 0.26 16.22
C GLN A 107 -18.49 -1.08 16.04
N LEU A 108 -18.94 -2.13 16.74
CA LEU A 108 -18.45 -3.49 16.56
C LEU A 108 -18.74 -3.99 15.14
N LEU A 109 -19.99 -3.90 14.69
CA LEU A 109 -20.38 -4.33 13.35
C LEU A 109 -19.62 -3.56 12.27
N GLY A 110 -19.52 -2.24 12.40
CA GLY A 110 -18.76 -1.41 11.48
C GLY A 110 -17.28 -1.79 11.42
N PHE A 111 -16.66 -2.07 12.58
CA PHE A 111 -15.28 -2.55 12.65
C PHE A 111 -15.11 -3.90 11.95
N LEU A 112 -15.91 -4.91 12.32
CA LEU A 112 -15.82 -6.25 11.72
C LEU A 112 -16.10 -6.23 10.22
N SER A 113 -17.08 -5.45 9.76
CA SER A 113 -17.34 -5.25 8.33
C SER A 113 -16.14 -4.61 7.62
N SER A 114 -15.53 -3.57 8.20
CA SER A 114 -14.35 -2.93 7.59
C SER A 114 -13.13 -3.85 7.56
N GLU A 115 -12.90 -4.64 8.61
CA GLU A 115 -11.81 -5.62 8.65
C GLU A 115 -12.04 -6.73 7.62
N LEU A 116 -13.28 -7.20 7.44
CA LEU A 116 -13.61 -8.19 6.43
C LEU A 116 -13.41 -7.65 5.02
N GLN A 117 -13.87 -6.42 4.75
CA GLN A 117 -13.62 -5.75 3.47
C GLN A 117 -12.12 -5.63 3.20
N ALA A 118 -11.33 -5.16 4.18
CA ALA A 118 -9.88 -5.04 4.07
C ALA A 118 -9.21 -6.40 3.84
N ALA A 119 -9.59 -7.43 4.60
CA ALA A 119 -9.07 -8.78 4.48
C ALA A 119 -9.38 -9.39 3.10
N ARG A 120 -10.59 -9.23 2.59
CA ARG A 120 -10.96 -9.66 1.22
C ARG A 120 -10.16 -8.92 0.15
N CYS A 121 -9.98 -7.60 0.29
CA CYS A 121 -9.12 -6.84 -0.63
C CYS A 121 -7.66 -7.32 -0.62
N LEU A 122 -7.12 -7.66 0.55
CA LEU A 122 -5.77 -8.21 0.68
C LEU A 122 -5.68 -9.63 0.14
N TYR A 123 -6.68 -10.47 0.40
CA TYR A 123 -6.74 -11.84 -0.11
C TYR A 123 -6.86 -11.87 -1.64
N GLY A 124 -7.69 -11.01 -2.23
CA GLY A 124 -7.79 -10.86 -3.69
C GLY A 124 -6.48 -10.38 -4.33
N ARG A 125 -5.70 -9.56 -3.63
CA ARG A 125 -4.33 -9.16 -4.05
C ARG A 125 -3.28 -10.26 -3.87
N GLN A 126 -3.55 -11.24 -3.03
CA GLN A 126 -2.70 -12.42 -2.79
C GLN A 126 -3.02 -13.57 -3.75
N SER A 127 -4.03 -13.45 -4.62
CA SER A 127 -4.10 -14.29 -5.81
C SER A 127 -2.73 -14.22 -6.48
N PRO A 128 -2.03 -15.36 -6.66
CA PRO A 128 -0.61 -15.34 -6.92
C PRO A 128 -0.37 -14.55 -8.21
N ALA A 129 0.18 -13.34 -8.07
CA ALA A 129 0.96 -12.79 -9.15
C ALA A 129 2.00 -13.89 -9.47
N PRO A 130 2.10 -14.36 -10.72
CA PRO A 130 2.99 -15.44 -11.07
C PRO A 130 4.37 -15.12 -10.49
N ARG A 131 4.88 -16.04 -9.65
CA ARG A 131 6.21 -15.89 -9.05
C ARG A 131 7.18 -15.57 -10.17
N GLU A 132 8.01 -14.53 -10.02
CA GLU A 132 9.03 -14.20 -11.02
C GLU A 132 9.95 -15.43 -11.22
N GLY A 133 9.66 -16.23 -12.24
CA GLY A 133 10.26 -17.55 -12.49
C GLY A 133 9.29 -18.58 -13.09
N GLU A 134 7.99 -18.43 -12.85
CA GLU A 134 6.90 -19.19 -13.49
C GLU A 134 6.05 -18.24 -14.34
N VAL A 135 6.70 -17.49 -15.23
CA VAL A 135 6.01 -17.16 -16.47
C VAL A 135 6.16 -18.41 -17.32
N GLU A 136 5.22 -19.35 -17.17
CA GLU A 136 4.81 -20.01 -18.41
C GLU A 136 4.36 -18.86 -19.31
N GLU A 137 5.14 -18.59 -20.35
CA GLU A 137 4.69 -17.79 -21.49
C GLU A 137 3.46 -18.50 -22.07
N GLY A 138 2.29 -18.33 -21.44
CA GLY A 138 1.16 -19.21 -21.69
C GLY A 138 0.11 -19.32 -20.60
N GLY A 139 -0.01 -18.35 -19.68
CA GLY A 139 -1.31 -18.14 -19.04
C GLY A 139 -2.31 -17.88 -20.17
N ASP A 140 -3.30 -18.77 -20.34
CA ASP A 140 -4.25 -18.70 -21.46
C ASP A 140 -4.97 -17.35 -21.37
N VAL A 141 -4.55 -16.39 -22.21
CA VAL A 141 -5.12 -15.04 -22.28
C VAL A 141 -6.65 -15.12 -22.44
N ASP A 142 -7.12 -16.20 -23.07
CA ASP A 142 -8.52 -16.53 -23.23
C ASP A 142 -9.20 -16.88 -21.89
N CYS A 143 -8.54 -17.61 -20.98
CA CYS A 143 -9.04 -17.88 -19.62
C CYS A 143 -9.16 -16.58 -18.80
N GLU A 144 -8.13 -15.73 -18.82
CA GLU A 144 -8.14 -14.44 -18.11
C GLU A 144 -9.24 -13.51 -18.63
N LEU A 145 -9.39 -13.43 -19.96
CA LEU A 145 -10.49 -12.68 -20.58
C LEU A 145 -11.85 -13.24 -20.17
N ARG A 146 -12.04 -14.56 -20.19
CA ARG A 146 -13.31 -15.17 -19.76
C ARG A 146 -13.61 -14.92 -18.28
N SER A 147 -12.60 -14.94 -17.40
CA SER A 147 -12.76 -14.56 -15.99
C SER A 147 -13.23 -13.12 -15.89
N LEU A 148 -12.52 -12.19 -16.53
CA LEU A 148 -12.84 -10.77 -16.51
C LEU A 148 -14.26 -10.47 -17.04
N PHE A 149 -14.70 -11.16 -18.09
CA PHE A 149 -16.08 -11.05 -18.59
C PHE A 149 -17.10 -11.56 -17.56
N THR A 150 -16.80 -12.67 -16.88
CA THR A 150 -17.67 -13.19 -15.81
C THR A 150 -17.75 -12.21 -14.64
N ASP A 151 -16.61 -11.69 -14.20
CA ASP A 151 -16.49 -10.78 -13.06
C ASP A 151 -17.20 -9.44 -13.32
N LEU A 152 -17.18 -8.96 -14.57
CA LEU A 152 -17.89 -7.76 -15.00
C LEU A 152 -19.37 -8.01 -15.37
N GLY A 153 -19.86 -9.25 -15.22
CA GLY A 153 -21.23 -9.63 -15.58
C GLY A 153 -21.54 -9.49 -17.07
N LEU A 154 -20.53 -9.56 -17.93
CA LEU A 154 -20.67 -9.48 -19.38
C LEU A 154 -20.93 -10.86 -19.99
N ALA A 155 -21.64 -10.88 -21.12
CA ALA A 155 -21.86 -12.11 -21.87
C ALA A 155 -20.52 -12.63 -22.43
N GLN A 156 -20.25 -13.92 -22.24
CA GLN A 156 -19.02 -14.55 -22.70
C GLN A 156 -18.79 -14.33 -24.20
N PRO A 157 -17.56 -14.02 -24.63
CA PRO A 157 -17.27 -13.67 -26.00
C PRO A 157 -17.46 -14.88 -26.92
N SER A 158 -18.17 -14.67 -28.03
CA SER A 158 -18.28 -15.71 -29.05
C SER A 158 -16.92 -15.86 -29.78
N PRO A 159 -16.57 -17.06 -30.29
CA PRO A 159 -15.31 -17.27 -31.02
C PRO A 159 -15.21 -16.48 -32.34
N ARG A 160 -16.27 -15.77 -32.75
CA ARG A 160 -16.30 -14.86 -33.92
C ARG A 160 -16.05 -13.40 -33.57
N THR A 161 -15.98 -13.06 -32.28
CA THR A 161 -15.83 -11.68 -31.82
C THR A 161 -14.38 -11.24 -31.99
N SER A 162 -14.15 -10.13 -32.66
CA SER A 162 -12.79 -9.60 -32.82
C SER A 162 -12.26 -9.01 -31.50
N LEU A 163 -10.93 -9.07 -31.30
CA LEU A 163 -10.28 -8.51 -30.10
C LEU A 163 -10.62 -7.02 -29.87
N SER A 164 -10.73 -6.23 -30.95
CA SER A 164 -11.11 -4.82 -30.84
C SER A 164 -12.52 -4.63 -30.29
N GLN A 165 -13.47 -5.48 -30.70
CA GLN A 165 -14.84 -5.47 -30.16
C GLN A 165 -14.86 -5.88 -28.69
N LEU A 166 -14.05 -6.88 -28.30
CA LEU A 166 -13.92 -7.29 -26.90
C LEU A 166 -13.37 -6.16 -26.04
N LEU A 167 -12.26 -5.55 -26.44
CA LEU A 167 -11.66 -4.43 -25.73
C LEU A 167 -12.62 -3.23 -25.63
N THR A 168 -13.41 -2.98 -26.67
CA THR A 168 -14.42 -1.91 -26.64
C THR A 168 -15.52 -2.21 -25.62
N GLN A 169 -16.05 -3.44 -25.58
CA GLN A 169 -17.06 -3.85 -24.60
C GLN A 169 -16.52 -3.76 -23.16
N LEU A 170 -15.29 -4.25 -22.94
CA LEU A 170 -14.62 -4.17 -21.64
C LEU A 170 -14.41 -2.72 -21.22
N THR A 171 -13.87 -1.88 -22.11
CA THR A 171 -13.62 -0.46 -21.81
C THR A 171 -14.92 0.26 -21.45
N ALA A 172 -16.01 -0.02 -22.18
CA ALA A 172 -17.32 0.57 -21.88
C ALA A 172 -17.83 0.14 -20.50
N LYS A 173 -17.79 -1.17 -20.19
CA LYS A 173 -18.29 -1.66 -18.90
C LYS A 173 -17.44 -1.21 -17.72
N VAL A 174 -16.12 -1.20 -17.88
CA VAL A 174 -15.20 -0.67 -16.85
C VAL A 174 -15.45 0.83 -16.63
N SER A 175 -15.70 1.60 -17.70
CA SER A 175 -16.00 3.03 -17.58
C SER A 175 -17.33 3.29 -16.87
N GLU A 176 -18.34 2.45 -17.09
CA GLU A 176 -19.63 2.49 -16.39
C GLU A 176 -19.45 2.24 -14.89
N VAL A 177 -18.79 1.14 -14.52
CA VAL A 177 -18.52 0.78 -13.11
C VAL A 177 -17.67 1.84 -12.43
N VAL A 178 -16.66 2.38 -13.12
CA VAL A 178 -15.80 3.45 -12.61
C VAL A 178 -16.58 4.75 -12.41
N ALA A 179 -17.55 5.08 -13.26
CA ALA A 179 -18.34 6.30 -13.13
C ALA A 179 -19.26 6.29 -11.89
N GLU A 180 -19.67 5.10 -11.43
CA GLU A 180 -20.44 4.93 -10.19
C GLU A 180 -19.60 5.08 -8.92
N GLN A 181 -18.26 5.06 -9.05
CA GLN A 181 -17.31 5.08 -7.93
C GLN A 181 -16.52 6.39 -7.91
N ASP A 182 -16.24 6.92 -6.72
CA ASP A 182 -15.34 8.07 -6.58
C ASP A 182 -13.87 7.62 -6.58
N VAL A 183 -13.36 7.23 -7.76
CA VAL A 183 -11.96 6.78 -7.93
C VAL A 183 -10.99 7.93 -8.26
N GLY A 184 -11.42 9.18 -8.12
CA GLY A 184 -10.58 10.36 -8.35
C GLY A 184 -10.25 10.64 -9.83
N ALA A 185 -9.73 11.85 -10.09
CA ALA A 185 -9.43 12.31 -11.44
C ALA A 185 -8.17 11.64 -12.02
N ALA A 186 -8.23 11.29 -13.31
CA ALA A 186 -7.08 10.81 -14.07
C ALA A 186 -5.97 11.88 -14.16
N LEU A 187 -4.70 11.46 -14.06
CA LEU A 187 -3.57 12.37 -14.25
C LEU A 187 -3.38 12.74 -15.74
N LEU A 188 -3.59 11.78 -16.64
CA LEU A 188 -3.55 12.00 -18.08
C LEU A 188 -4.96 12.26 -18.60
N THR A 189 -5.21 13.47 -19.09
CA THR A 189 -6.52 13.88 -19.63
C THR A 189 -6.52 14.01 -21.14
N CYS A 190 -5.36 13.95 -21.79
CA CYS A 190 -5.24 14.01 -23.25
C CYS A 190 -5.13 12.62 -23.87
N SER A 191 -5.59 12.51 -25.12
CA SER A 191 -5.30 11.35 -25.95
C SER A 191 -3.88 11.48 -26.52
N LEU A 192 -3.20 10.34 -26.62
CA LEU A 192 -1.84 10.27 -27.14
C LEU A 192 -1.86 9.77 -28.60
N GLU A 193 -1.10 10.45 -29.45
CA GLU A 193 -0.87 10.03 -30.83
C GLU A 193 0.10 8.82 -30.88
N PRO A 194 0.09 8.01 -31.97
CA PRO A 194 0.97 6.84 -32.08
C PRO A 194 2.46 7.14 -31.83
N ALA A 195 2.98 8.25 -32.38
CA ALA A 195 4.37 8.65 -32.15
C ALA A 195 4.65 9.05 -30.69
N GLN A 196 3.64 9.54 -29.97
CA GLN A 196 3.76 9.86 -28.55
C GLN A 196 3.76 8.59 -27.69
N TRP A 197 2.96 7.58 -28.07
CA TRP A 197 2.99 6.25 -27.44
C TRP A 197 4.36 5.61 -27.54
N GLU A 198 4.95 5.58 -28.74
CA GLU A 198 6.31 5.04 -28.94
C GLU A 198 7.33 5.77 -28.06
N ARG A 199 7.25 7.11 -28.00
CA ARG A 199 8.16 7.90 -27.16
C ARG A 199 7.95 7.64 -25.67
N LEU A 200 6.71 7.41 -25.24
CA LEU A 200 6.37 7.11 -23.85
C LEU A 200 6.90 5.75 -23.43
N GLU A 201 6.85 4.75 -24.30
CA GLU A 201 7.47 3.43 -24.06
C GLU A 201 8.98 3.56 -23.87
N VAL A 202 9.66 4.32 -24.73
CA VAL A 202 11.12 4.58 -24.59
C VAL A 202 11.44 5.25 -23.25
N ILE A 203 10.64 6.24 -22.82
CA ILE A 203 10.81 6.87 -21.51
C ILE A 203 10.61 5.84 -20.38
N GLY A 204 9.57 5.01 -20.48
CA GLY A 204 9.28 3.94 -19.54
C GLY A 204 10.44 2.97 -19.39
N GLU A 205 11.06 2.54 -20.48
CA GLU A 205 12.23 1.66 -20.45
C GLU A 205 13.44 2.31 -19.76
N VAL A 206 13.74 3.57 -20.09
CA VAL A 206 14.88 4.28 -19.51
C VAL A 206 14.69 4.47 -18.01
N LEU A 207 13.50 4.90 -17.58
CA LEU A 207 13.17 5.06 -16.17
C LEU A 207 13.13 3.72 -15.43
N GLY A 208 12.63 2.66 -16.09
CA GLY A 208 12.63 1.30 -15.54
C GLY A 208 14.05 0.81 -15.22
N LYS A 209 14.99 0.97 -16.16
CA LYS A 209 16.41 0.60 -15.98
C LYS A 209 17.08 1.41 -14.86
N ASP A 210 16.82 2.71 -14.83
CA ASP A 210 17.36 3.61 -13.78
C ASP A 210 16.80 3.26 -12.39
N TYR A 211 15.50 2.95 -12.30
CA TYR A 211 14.87 2.53 -11.05
C TYR A 211 15.37 1.16 -10.57
N GLU A 212 15.53 0.20 -11.49
CA GLU A 212 16.12 -1.11 -11.19
C GLU A 212 17.55 -0.96 -10.66
N CYS A 213 18.38 -0.13 -11.30
CA CYS A 213 19.74 0.18 -10.82
C CYS A 213 19.74 0.74 -9.39
N ARG A 214 18.84 1.70 -9.09
CA ARG A 214 18.69 2.23 -7.72
C ARG A 214 18.25 1.16 -6.73
N LYS A 215 17.31 0.29 -7.11
CA LYS A 215 16.88 -0.83 -6.26
C LYS A 215 18.01 -1.81 -6.00
N GLN A 216 18.81 -2.18 -7.02
CA GLN A 216 20.01 -3.01 -6.84
C GLN A 216 20.97 -2.39 -5.83
N MET A 217 21.25 -1.09 -5.94
CA MET A 217 22.09 -0.39 -4.97
C MET A 217 21.50 -0.44 -3.56
N LEU A 218 20.19 -0.28 -3.40
CA LEU A 218 19.53 -0.32 -2.08
C LEU A 218 19.59 -1.73 -1.48
N LEU A 219 19.38 -2.77 -2.28
CA LEU A 219 19.53 -4.15 -1.86
C LEU A 219 20.97 -4.47 -1.46
N HIS A 220 21.94 -4.00 -2.23
CA HIS A 220 23.35 -4.15 -1.88
C HIS A 220 23.70 -3.42 -0.58
N ARG A 221 23.18 -2.20 -0.37
CA ARG A 221 23.35 -1.48 0.89
C ARG A 221 22.71 -2.22 2.06
N LEU A 222 21.53 -2.82 1.86
CA LEU A 222 20.89 -3.66 2.86
C LEU A 222 21.78 -4.86 3.21
N ASP A 223 22.30 -5.56 2.19
CA ASP A 223 23.22 -6.69 2.35
C ASP A 223 24.46 -6.29 3.17
N LEU A 224 25.11 -5.18 2.81
CA LEU A 224 26.27 -4.65 3.52
C LEU A 224 25.94 -4.21 4.95
N THR A 225 24.76 -3.64 5.17
CA THR A 225 24.31 -3.22 6.51
C THR A 225 24.16 -4.44 7.41
N ILE A 226 23.50 -5.51 6.93
CA ILE A 226 23.38 -6.77 7.66
C ILE A 226 24.75 -7.42 7.89
N GLN A 227 25.66 -7.34 6.91
CA GLN A 227 27.04 -7.82 7.08
C GLN A 227 27.81 -7.04 8.16
N SER A 228 27.61 -5.72 8.25
CA SER A 228 28.31 -4.87 9.24
C SER A 228 27.94 -5.23 10.68
N PHE A 229 26.70 -5.68 10.94
CA PHE A 229 26.31 -6.14 12.28
C PHE A 229 27.13 -7.34 12.74
N ARG A 230 27.73 -8.11 11.83
CA ARG A 230 28.53 -9.30 12.12
C ARG A 230 29.95 -8.97 12.58
N TRP A 231 30.36 -7.69 12.59
CA TRP A 231 31.72 -7.31 12.96
C TRP A 231 31.98 -7.30 14.47
N SER A 232 30.93 -7.50 15.29
CA SER A 232 31.10 -7.63 16.75
C SER A 232 31.20 -9.11 17.17
N PRO A 233 32.02 -9.46 18.19
CA PRO A 233 32.13 -10.83 18.68
C PRO A 233 30.78 -11.45 19.09
N ARG A 234 29.92 -10.64 19.73
CA ARG A 234 28.57 -11.05 20.16
C ARG A 234 27.63 -11.36 18.98
N ALA A 235 27.82 -10.70 17.84
CA ALA A 235 27.00 -10.93 16.66
C ALA A 235 27.49 -12.12 15.83
N GLU A 236 28.78 -12.43 15.89
CA GLU A 236 29.34 -13.62 15.23
C GLU A 236 28.74 -14.91 15.81
N GLU A 237 28.52 -14.97 17.12
CA GLU A 237 27.82 -16.09 17.78
C GLU A 237 26.36 -16.25 17.29
N ARG A 238 25.70 -15.14 16.92
CA ARG A 238 24.30 -15.11 16.46
C ARG A 238 24.15 -15.15 14.93
N ARG A 239 25.25 -15.40 14.23
CA ARG A 239 25.33 -15.36 12.76
C ARG A 239 24.31 -16.25 12.06
N ALA A 240 24.10 -17.46 12.58
CA ALA A 240 23.14 -18.41 12.03
C ALA A 240 21.69 -17.91 12.18
N ALA A 241 21.34 -17.37 13.35
CA ALA A 241 20.01 -16.83 13.63
C ALA A 241 19.69 -15.59 12.79
N VAL A 242 20.66 -14.68 12.59
CA VAL A 242 20.45 -13.52 11.71
C VAL A 242 20.25 -13.97 10.25
N ARG A 243 21.03 -14.95 9.79
CA ARG A 243 20.89 -15.49 8.43
C ARG A 243 19.53 -16.16 8.22
N SER A 244 19.07 -16.98 9.17
CA SER A 244 17.79 -17.68 9.04
C SER A 244 16.60 -16.74 8.91
N VAL A 245 16.67 -15.55 9.50
CA VAL A 245 15.64 -14.51 9.37
C VAL A 245 15.81 -13.68 8.10
N TYR A 246 17.05 -13.25 7.80
CA TYR A 246 17.30 -12.33 6.70
C TYR A 246 17.15 -12.96 5.31
N GLU A 247 17.61 -14.20 5.12
CA GLU A 247 17.73 -14.78 3.79
C GLU A 247 16.37 -15.02 3.10
N PRO A 248 15.32 -15.50 3.79
CA PRO A 248 13.97 -15.57 3.22
C PRO A 248 13.48 -14.19 2.74
N LEU A 249 13.54 -13.17 3.61
CA LEU A 249 13.13 -11.80 3.29
C LEU A 249 13.92 -11.23 2.09
N ARG A 250 15.23 -11.49 2.06
CA ARG A 250 16.10 -10.99 1.00
C ARG A 250 15.80 -11.62 -0.37
N ARG A 251 15.35 -12.88 -0.41
CA ARG A 251 14.94 -13.57 -1.64
C ARG A 251 13.64 -13.01 -2.21
N GLU A 252 12.74 -12.54 -1.36
CA GLU A 252 11.49 -11.89 -1.78
C GLU A 252 11.72 -10.49 -2.37
N LEU A 253 12.84 -9.84 -2.03
CA LEU A 253 13.17 -8.52 -2.53
C LEU A 253 13.80 -8.56 -3.92
N SER A 254 12.98 -8.33 -4.95
CA SER A 254 13.42 -8.20 -6.35
C SER A 254 13.93 -6.78 -6.65
N ALA A 255 14.98 -6.70 -7.47
CA ALA A 255 15.46 -5.42 -8.01
C ALA A 255 14.57 -4.90 -9.15
N ARG A 256 13.89 -5.80 -9.87
CA ARG A 256 13.02 -5.45 -10.99
C ARG A 256 11.87 -4.57 -10.54
N SER A 257 11.45 -3.67 -11.42
CA SER A 257 10.26 -2.85 -11.20
C SER A 257 9.03 -3.62 -11.69
N HIS A 258 8.02 -3.75 -10.83
CA HIS A 258 6.70 -4.26 -11.24
C HIS A 258 5.80 -3.14 -11.80
N VAL A 259 6.28 -1.88 -11.79
CA VAL A 259 5.53 -0.74 -12.32
C VAL A 259 5.65 -0.72 -13.84
N THR A 260 4.54 -0.99 -14.52
CA THR A 260 4.42 -0.93 -15.99
C THR A 260 3.80 0.38 -16.44
N LEU A 261 3.84 0.66 -17.75
CA LEU A 261 3.20 1.85 -18.32
C LEU A 261 1.69 1.90 -18.02
N ALA A 262 1.01 0.74 -18.00
CA ALA A 262 -0.39 0.64 -17.63
C ALA A 262 -0.66 1.15 -16.19
N HIS A 263 0.22 0.84 -15.24
CA HIS A 263 0.11 1.34 -13.87
C HIS A 263 0.27 2.86 -13.81
N VAL A 264 1.17 3.42 -14.61
CA VAL A 264 1.38 4.89 -14.68
C VAL A 264 0.15 5.58 -15.26
N LEU A 265 -0.48 5.00 -16.30
CA LEU A 265 -1.68 5.57 -16.92
C LEU A 265 -2.93 5.42 -16.05
N ALA A 266 -3.00 4.35 -15.25
CA ALA A 266 -4.05 4.15 -14.26
C ALA A 266 -3.91 5.09 -13.06
N ALA A 267 -2.76 5.78 -12.89
CA ALA A 267 -2.53 6.64 -11.75
C ALA A 267 -3.50 7.84 -11.71
N ARG A 268 -3.99 8.12 -10.50
CA ARG A 268 -4.96 9.17 -10.20
C ARG A 268 -4.30 10.30 -9.40
N HIS A 269 -5.02 11.41 -9.24
CA HIS A 269 -4.49 12.62 -8.61
C HIS A 269 -3.97 12.39 -7.18
N ASP A 270 -4.59 11.47 -6.44
CA ASP A 270 -4.17 11.06 -5.10
C ASP A 270 -2.72 10.54 -5.05
N LEU A 271 -2.28 9.77 -6.04
CA LEU A 271 -0.90 9.25 -6.13
C LEU A 271 0.14 10.35 -6.37
N SER A 272 -0.28 11.52 -6.86
CA SER A 272 0.60 12.68 -7.01
C SER A 272 0.83 13.43 -5.69
N ILE A 273 0.05 13.12 -4.65
CA ILE A 273 0.16 13.75 -3.34
C ILE A 273 1.31 13.11 -2.56
N VAL A 274 2.51 13.69 -2.69
CA VAL A 274 3.68 13.26 -1.92
C VAL A 274 3.55 13.71 -0.47
N THR A 275 3.05 12.82 0.39
CA THR A 275 2.89 13.09 1.82
C THR A 275 4.18 12.70 2.56
N LYS A 276 4.80 13.64 3.27
CA LYS A 276 6.00 13.34 4.07
C LYS A 276 5.63 12.40 5.22
N THR A 277 6.16 11.19 5.18
CA THR A 277 6.00 10.18 6.25
C THR A 277 6.51 10.66 7.61
N THR A 278 7.47 11.59 7.60
CA THR A 278 8.01 12.23 8.82
C THR A 278 7.21 13.44 9.30
N SER A 279 6.13 13.83 8.61
CA SER A 279 5.35 15.01 8.98
C SER A 279 4.67 14.84 10.33
N LEU A 280 4.57 15.94 11.09
CA LEU A 280 3.84 15.94 12.36
C LEU A 280 2.38 15.48 12.17
N ALA A 281 1.74 15.87 11.07
CA ALA A 281 0.36 15.48 10.75
C ALA A 281 0.23 13.95 10.58
N SER A 282 1.13 13.32 9.82
CA SER A 282 1.16 11.86 9.66
C SER A 282 1.51 11.14 10.96
N ARG A 283 2.38 11.74 11.80
CA ARG A 283 2.90 11.13 13.04
C ARG A 283 2.05 11.34 14.28
N LYS A 284 1.10 12.29 14.26
CA LYS A 284 0.28 12.66 15.42
C LYS A 284 -0.50 11.48 16.01
N HIS A 285 -0.84 10.50 15.18
CA HIS A 285 -1.67 9.35 15.55
C HIS A 285 -1.03 7.98 15.22
N THR A 286 0.25 7.94 14.82
CA THR A 286 0.93 6.72 14.33
C THR A 286 2.20 6.40 15.12
N ALA A 287 2.11 6.42 16.46
CA ALA A 287 3.23 6.02 17.31
C ALA A 287 3.56 4.53 17.10
N CYS A 288 4.83 4.21 16.84
CA CYS A 288 5.30 2.83 16.77
C CYS A 288 6.49 2.62 17.71
N ALA A 289 6.82 1.35 18.00
CA ALA A 289 7.88 1.00 18.94
C ALA A 289 9.25 1.63 18.62
N ILE A 290 9.51 1.91 17.34
CA ILE A 290 10.76 2.53 16.85
C ILE A 290 10.68 4.07 16.95
N ASN A 291 9.53 4.68 16.68
CA ASN A 291 9.36 6.14 16.57
C ASN A 291 8.45 6.71 17.66
N LYS A 292 8.78 6.44 18.93
CA LYS A 292 7.97 6.83 20.10
C LYS A 292 7.86 8.33 20.32
N VAL A 293 8.88 9.10 19.94
CA VAL A 293 8.95 10.55 20.23
C VAL A 293 8.69 11.35 18.97
N VAL A 294 7.63 12.16 19.00
CA VAL A 294 7.38 13.19 17.99
C VAL A 294 8.31 14.37 18.31
N MET A 295 9.38 14.50 17.53
CA MET A 295 10.28 15.65 17.62
C MET A 295 9.52 16.89 17.17
N GLY A 296 9.46 17.92 18.02
CA GLY A 296 8.86 19.21 17.70
C GLY A 296 9.64 19.97 16.61
N ALA A 297 9.35 21.26 16.44
CA ALA A 297 10.10 22.10 15.52
C ALA A 297 11.60 22.09 15.90
N VAL A 298 12.43 21.42 15.10
CA VAL A 298 13.88 21.42 15.27
C VAL A 298 14.42 22.71 14.64
N PRO A 299 15.09 23.59 15.41
CA PRO A 299 15.71 24.79 14.86
C PRO A 299 16.66 24.44 13.71
N ASP A 300 16.72 25.28 12.68
CA ASP A 300 17.67 25.09 11.58
C ASP A 300 19.09 24.99 12.17
N ARG A 301 19.78 23.88 11.89
CA ARG A 301 21.13 23.62 12.41
C ARG A 301 22.21 24.16 11.49
N GLY A 302 21.83 24.89 10.44
CA GLY A 302 22.74 25.44 9.45
C GLY A 302 23.43 24.36 8.62
N GLY A 303 24.47 24.75 7.88
CA GLY A 303 25.26 23.82 7.06
C GLY A 303 24.68 23.57 5.66
N ARG A 304 23.72 24.38 5.21
CA ARG A 304 23.37 24.35 3.79
C ARG A 304 24.60 24.83 3.01
N PRO A 305 24.96 24.17 1.90
CA PRO A 305 26.09 24.60 1.08
C PRO A 305 25.99 26.05 0.59
N SER A 306 24.77 26.61 0.55
CA SER A 306 24.48 28.02 0.24
C SER A 306 24.84 29.02 1.34
N ASP A 307 24.89 28.57 2.60
CA ASP A 307 25.05 29.43 3.79
C ASP A 307 26.53 29.62 4.16
N LEU A 308 27.42 28.81 3.55
CA LEU A 308 28.86 28.92 3.67
C LEU A 308 29.40 29.71 2.47
N GLU A 309 29.47 31.03 2.61
CA GLU A 309 30.28 31.84 1.71
C GLU A 309 31.74 31.41 1.89
N ARG A 310 32.32 30.74 0.88
CA ARG A 310 33.71 30.30 0.96
C ARG A 310 34.57 31.57 1.01
N PRO A 311 35.42 31.76 2.05
CA PRO A 311 36.34 32.88 2.05
C PRO A 311 37.25 32.73 0.81
N MET A 312 37.10 33.66 -0.13
CA MET A 312 37.97 33.75 -1.30
C MET A 312 39.41 33.90 -0.82
N PRO A 313 40.34 33.02 -1.21
CA PRO A 313 41.75 33.21 -0.88
C PRO A 313 42.24 34.49 -1.56
N THR A 314 42.66 35.48 -0.78
CA THR A 314 43.36 36.66 -1.31
C THR A 314 44.74 36.20 -1.76
N TRP A 315 44.96 36.17 -3.07
CA TRP A 315 46.30 35.97 -3.62
C TRP A 315 47.04 37.30 -3.50
N ASP A 316 47.88 37.43 -2.46
CA ASP A 316 48.85 38.53 -2.42
C ASP A 316 49.79 38.38 -3.61
N GLY A 317 49.61 39.27 -4.58
CA GLY A 317 50.48 39.35 -5.75
C GLY A 317 51.91 39.57 -5.25
N ARG A 318 52.78 38.57 -5.46
CA ARG A 318 54.22 38.72 -5.25
C ARG A 318 54.70 39.90 -6.09
N ARG A 319 54.81 41.08 -5.46
CA ARG A 319 55.59 42.20 -5.97
C ARG A 319 57.06 41.79 -5.91
N GLY A 320 57.76 42.12 -6.99
CA GLY A 320 58.98 41.43 -7.38
C GLY A 320 60.24 41.87 -6.66
N GLU A 321 61.19 40.93 -6.63
CA GLU A 321 62.62 41.16 -6.74
C GLU A 321 63.08 40.14 -7.81
N GLY A 322 63.49 40.56 -9.00
CA GLY A 322 64.84 41.10 -9.22
C GLY A 322 65.72 39.98 -9.80
N GLY A 323 65.75 39.82 -11.14
CA GLY A 323 66.46 38.69 -11.75
C GLY A 323 66.55 38.71 -13.28
N ARG A 324 67.13 39.80 -13.80
CA ARG A 324 67.43 40.05 -15.22
C ARG A 324 68.23 38.89 -15.85
N LYS A 325 67.66 38.12 -16.78
CA LYS A 325 68.44 37.46 -17.85
C LYS A 325 67.70 37.48 -19.19
N ARG A 326 68.15 38.43 -20.01
CA ARG A 326 68.03 38.48 -21.47
C ARG A 326 68.37 37.09 -22.06
N ASN A 327 67.50 36.52 -22.90
CA ASN A 327 67.97 36.12 -24.22
C ASN A 327 66.87 36.18 -25.29
N LYS A 328 67.32 36.59 -26.46
CA LYS A 328 66.61 37.05 -27.67
C LYS A 328 66.32 35.86 -28.60
N GLN A 329 65.45 36.11 -29.59
CA GLN A 329 65.20 35.38 -30.85
C GLN A 329 63.92 34.53 -30.85
N LYS A 330 63.07 34.53 -31.88
CA LYS A 330 63.01 35.25 -33.16
C LYS A 330 61.57 35.13 -33.69
N ARG A 331 61.01 36.22 -34.21
CA ARG A 331 59.83 36.24 -35.08
C ARG A 331 60.18 35.69 -36.46
N GLY A 332 59.24 34.98 -37.10
CA GLY A 332 59.01 35.04 -38.54
C GLY A 332 58.86 33.70 -39.27
N LYS A 333 57.65 33.40 -39.75
CA LYS A 333 57.29 33.42 -41.19
C LYS A 333 55.84 33.02 -41.39
N GLY A 334 55.12 33.82 -42.18
CA GLY A 334 53.86 33.42 -42.78
C GLY A 334 54.08 32.76 -44.15
N HIS A 335 53.10 31.97 -44.58
CA HIS A 335 52.74 31.77 -45.98
C HIS A 335 51.28 31.25 -46.06
N LYS A 336 50.37 32.14 -46.46
CA LYS A 336 49.22 31.88 -47.35
C LYS A 336 49.69 32.46 -48.70
N GLN A 337 49.45 31.93 -49.89
CA GLN A 337 48.37 31.11 -50.44
C GLN A 337 48.95 30.41 -51.71
N PRO A 338 48.17 29.62 -52.48
CA PRO A 338 48.65 28.40 -53.16
C PRO A 338 49.76 28.59 -54.20
#